data_AF-A0A2V9WPD5-F1
#
_entry.id   AF-A0A2V9WPD5-F1
#
_cell.length_a   1.000
_cell.length_b   1.000
_cell.length_c   1.000
_cell.angle_alpha   90.00
_cell.angle_beta   90.00
_cell.angle_gamma   90.00
#
_symmetry.space_group_name_H-M   'P 1'
#
loop_
_entity.id
_entity.type
_entity.pdbx_description
1 polymer ?
#
loop_
_entity_poly.entity_id
_entity_poly.type
_entity_poly.pdbx_seq_one_letter_code
_entity_poly.pdbx_strand_id
1 'polypeptide(L)'
;MAEEMDQRSLEQQRFLDQQDQDPYALPSASSSREHARHNETNEPGQATVLVFRDQRREEVQNYAIVGQTLWIFSPQRTEKIPLAELDLAASAKANEDRGVEFRVPGTAEGQ
;
A
#
# COMPACT_ATOMS: atom_id res chain seq x y z
N MET A 1 40.12 -48.52 -5.30
CA MET A 1 39.38 -48.05 -4.10
C MET A 1 39.98 -46.79 -3.48
N ALA A 2 41.30 -46.55 -3.53
CA ALA A 2 41.90 -45.29 -3.05
C ALA A 2 41.69 -44.09 -4.00
N GLU A 3 41.51 -44.36 -5.30
CA GLU A 3 41.40 -43.33 -6.34
C GLU A 3 39.99 -42.68 -6.40
N GLU A 4 38.95 -43.39 -5.98
CA GLU A 4 37.57 -42.88 -6.02
C GLU A 4 37.29 -41.86 -4.89
N MET A 5 38.02 -41.98 -3.77
CA MET A 5 37.87 -41.05 -2.65
C MET A 5 38.45 -39.68 -2.99
N ASP A 6 39.59 -39.66 -3.70
CA ASP A 6 40.26 -38.43 -4.15
C ASP A 6 39.34 -37.58 -5.05
N GLN A 7 38.65 -38.23 -6.00
CA GLN A 7 37.70 -37.57 -6.91
C GLN A 7 36.49 -37.00 -6.15
N ARG A 8 35.93 -37.75 -5.20
CA ARG A 8 34.81 -37.30 -4.34
C ARG A 8 35.20 -36.14 -3.42
N SER A 9 36.44 -36.08 -2.94
CA SER A 9 36.92 -34.94 -2.14
C SER A 9 37.14 -33.69 -2.99
N LEU A 10 37.60 -33.86 -4.23
CA LEU A 10 37.83 -32.75 -5.15
C LEU A 10 36.51 -32.09 -5.60
N GLU A 11 35.48 -32.89 -5.86
CA GLU A 11 34.13 -32.40 -6.16
C GLU A 11 33.49 -31.68 -4.95
N GLN A 12 33.69 -32.20 -3.74
CA GLN A 12 33.21 -31.53 -2.52
C GLN A 12 33.86 -30.16 -2.32
N GLN A 13 35.18 -30.03 -2.54
CA GLN A 13 35.86 -28.73 -2.44
C GLN A 13 35.34 -27.71 -3.47
N ARG A 14 34.98 -28.15 -4.68
CA ARG A 14 34.39 -27.27 -5.70
C ARG A 14 32.98 -26.79 -5.35
N PHE A 15 32.19 -27.63 -4.70
CA PHE A 15 30.81 -27.27 -4.32
C PHE A 15 30.76 -26.26 -3.16
N LEU A 16 31.70 -26.34 -2.21
CA LEU A 16 31.82 -25.36 -1.13
C LEU A 16 32.24 -23.97 -1.65
N ASP A 17 33.17 -23.92 -2.60
CA ASP A 17 33.61 -22.67 -3.24
C ASP A 17 32.49 -22.00 -4.07
N GLN A 18 31.67 -22.80 -4.76
CA GLN A 18 30.55 -22.31 -5.56
C GLN A 18 29.40 -21.72 -4.71
N GLN A 19 29.26 -22.16 -3.45
CA GLN A 19 28.24 -21.62 -2.54
C GLN A 19 28.68 -20.30 -1.87
N ASP A 20 29.97 -20.01 -1.84
CA ASP A 20 30.54 -18.76 -1.28
C ASP A 20 30.64 -17.64 -2.34
N GLN A 21 30.42 -17.97 -3.63
CA GLN A 21 30.53 -17.06 -4.78
C GLN A 21 29.29 -16.18 -5.04
N ASP A 22 28.40 -15.98 -4.06
CA ASP A 22 27.31 -14.98 -4.14
C ASP A 22 27.52 -13.82 -3.15
N PRO A 23 28.52 -12.93 -3.35
CA PRO A 23 28.68 -11.72 -2.51
C PRO A 23 27.57 -10.68 -2.72
N TYR A 24 26.56 -10.98 -3.54
CA TYR A 24 25.37 -10.16 -3.78
C TYR A 24 24.04 -10.84 -3.42
N ALA A 25 24.06 -12.02 -2.79
CA ALA A 25 22.87 -12.58 -2.15
C ALA A 25 22.55 -11.80 -0.86
N LEU A 26 22.15 -10.55 -1.03
CA LEU A 26 21.26 -9.90 -0.09
C LEU A 26 20.10 -10.89 0.14
N PRO A 27 19.72 -11.19 1.40
CA PRO A 27 18.45 -11.83 1.66
C PRO A 27 17.41 -10.88 1.10
N SER A 28 16.98 -11.16 -0.13
CA SER A 28 15.81 -10.58 -0.74
C SER A 28 14.66 -11.00 0.16
N ALA A 29 14.40 -10.20 1.19
CA ALA A 29 13.16 -10.11 1.93
C ALA A 29 12.05 -9.60 1.00
N SER A 30 11.90 -10.28 -0.13
CA SER A 30 11.03 -10.00 -1.26
C SER A 30 9.93 -11.05 -1.29
N SER A 31 9.33 -11.31 -0.13
CA SER A 31 8.02 -11.98 -0.07
C SER A 31 7.15 -11.45 1.08
N SER A 32 7.71 -10.65 2.00
CA SER A 32 6.93 -9.94 3.02
C SER A 32 6.69 -8.45 2.72
N ARG A 33 7.29 -7.89 1.65
CA ARG A 33 6.97 -6.52 1.17
C ARG A 33 5.80 -6.42 0.21
N GLU A 34 5.17 -7.54 -0.16
CA GLU A 34 3.96 -7.49 -0.98
C GLU A 34 2.70 -7.14 -0.15
N HIS A 35 2.76 -7.28 1.19
CA HIS A 35 1.63 -6.92 2.07
C HIS A 35 1.63 -5.46 2.54
N ALA A 36 2.62 -4.64 2.17
CA ALA A 36 2.64 -3.21 2.49
C ALA A 36 2.36 -2.31 1.27
N ARG A 37 2.14 -2.90 0.09
CA ARG A 37 1.77 -2.18 -1.14
C ARG A 37 0.26 -1.99 -1.29
N HIS A 38 -0.53 -2.44 -0.30
CA HIS A 38 -1.97 -2.22 -0.22
C HIS A 38 -2.33 -1.14 0.82
N ASN A 39 -1.51 -0.11 0.94
CA ASN A 39 -1.86 1.10 1.69
C ASN A 39 -1.37 2.40 1.00
N GLU A 40 -1.07 2.34 -0.30
CA GLU A 40 -0.61 3.51 -1.05
C GLU A 40 -1.30 3.62 -2.42
N THR A 41 -2.60 3.36 -2.46
CA THR A 41 -3.44 3.89 -3.56
C THR A 41 -3.93 5.27 -3.15
N ASN A 42 -2.99 6.20 -2.98
CA ASN A 42 -3.23 7.56 -3.41
C ASN A 42 -2.54 7.66 -4.78
N GLU A 43 -3.10 6.95 -5.76
CA GLU A 43 -2.70 7.16 -7.15
C GLU A 43 -3.01 8.62 -7.47
N PRO A 44 -2.01 9.44 -7.86
CA PRO A 44 -2.17 10.90 -8.04
C PRO A 44 -3.01 11.30 -9.26
N GLY A 45 -3.98 10.47 -9.67
CA GLY A 45 -4.81 10.70 -10.85
C GLY A 45 -6.31 10.45 -10.67
N GLN A 46 -6.77 9.84 -9.58
CA GLN A 46 -8.17 9.49 -9.43
C GLN A 46 -8.86 10.44 -8.44
N ALA A 47 -9.75 11.29 -8.96
CA ALA A 47 -10.55 12.17 -8.11
C ALA A 47 -11.49 11.34 -7.22
N THR A 48 -11.38 11.53 -5.91
CA THR A 48 -12.28 10.97 -4.91
C THR A 48 -13.58 11.76 -4.90
N VAL A 49 -14.71 11.07 -5.01
CA VAL A 49 -16.05 11.64 -4.94
C VAL A 49 -16.51 11.68 -3.49
N LEU A 50 -16.62 12.88 -2.93
CA LEU A 50 -17.22 13.13 -1.63
C LEU A 50 -18.71 13.39 -1.83
N VAL A 51 -19.55 12.57 -1.20
CA VAL A 51 -21.00 12.77 -1.16
C VAL A 51 -21.34 13.37 0.20
N PHE A 52 -21.97 14.55 0.19
CA PHE A 52 -22.45 15.22 1.38
C PHE A 52 -23.86 14.75 1.71
N ARG A 53 -24.22 14.79 2.99
CA ARG A 53 -25.57 14.47 3.47
C ARG A 53 -26.64 15.42 2.91
N ASP A 54 -26.23 16.62 2.51
CA ASP A 54 -27.05 17.60 1.78
C ASP A 54 -27.25 17.24 0.29
N GLN A 55 -26.93 16.01 -0.10
CA GLN A 55 -26.98 15.49 -1.49
C GLN A 55 -26.01 16.14 -2.49
N ARG A 56 -25.12 17.03 -2.03
CA ARG A 56 -24.05 17.58 -2.85
C ARG A 56 -22.95 16.55 -3.10
N ARG A 57 -22.26 16.65 -4.23
CA ARG A 57 -21.11 15.81 -4.57
C ARG A 57 -19.94 16.69 -4.97
N GLU A 58 -18.74 16.33 -4.53
CA GLU A 58 -17.53 17.07 -4.84
C GLU A 58 -16.40 16.11 -5.20
N GLU A 59 -15.64 16.44 -6.24
CA GLU A 59 -14.52 15.62 -6.72
C GLU A 59 -13.21 16.24 -6.27
N VAL A 60 -12.46 15.52 -5.42
CA VAL A 60 -11.23 16.00 -4.80
C VAL A 60 -10.08 15.04 -5.09
N GLN A 61 -8.92 15.55 -5.46
CA GLN A 61 -7.74 14.71 -5.74
C GLN A 61 -6.76 14.67 -4.57
N ASN A 62 -6.53 15.81 -3.93
CA ASN A 62 -5.59 15.94 -2.82
C ASN A 62 -6.36 16.17 -1.53
N TYR A 63 -6.51 15.12 -0.72
CA TYR A 63 -7.16 15.22 0.58
C TYR A 63 -6.45 14.36 1.63
N ALA A 64 -6.65 14.71 2.91
CA ALA A 64 -6.26 13.89 4.04
C ALA A 64 -7.39 13.85 5.08
N ILE A 65 -7.57 12.70 5.71
CA ILE A 65 -8.52 12.55 6.81
C ILE A 65 -7.75 12.57 8.12
N VAL A 66 -8.07 13.53 9.00
CA VAL A 66 -7.41 13.72 10.29
C VAL A 66 -8.48 13.74 11.38
N GLY A 67 -8.53 12.69 12.20
CA GLY A 67 -9.57 12.50 13.20
C GLY A 67 -10.95 12.39 12.55
N GLN A 68 -11.83 13.36 12.83
CA GLN A 68 -13.19 13.44 12.27
C GLN A 68 -13.34 14.54 11.21
N THR A 69 -12.23 14.99 10.61
CA THR A 69 -12.22 16.06 9.62
C THR A 69 -11.45 15.63 8.38
N LEU A 70 -12.08 15.81 7.22
CA LEU A 70 -11.45 15.71 5.91
C LEU A 70 -10.89 17.08 5.52
N TRP A 71 -9.62 17.08 5.12
CA TRP A 71 -8.87 18.24 4.70
C TRP A 71 -8.63 18.13 3.21
N ILE A 72 -9.14 19.09 2.43
CA ILE A 72 -8.88 19.18 1.00
C ILE A 72 -7.73 20.17 0.80
N PHE A 73 -6.67 19.73 0.13
CA PHE A 73 -5.53 20.56 -0.22
C PHE A 73 -5.67 21.01 -1.67
N SER A 74 -6.11 22.26 -1.86
CA SER A 74 -6.08 22.92 -3.17
C SER A 74 -4.95 23.95 -3.20
N PRO A 75 -4.40 24.28 -4.39
CA PRO A 75 -3.35 25.30 -4.51
C PRO A 75 -3.79 26.69 -4.03
N GLN A 76 -5.10 26.92 -3.98
CA GLN A 76 -5.70 28.21 -3.61
C GLN A 76 -5.97 28.32 -2.11
N ARG A 77 -6.35 27.21 -1.47
CA ARG A 77 -6.81 27.16 -0.08
C ARG A 77 -6.89 25.72 0.42
N THR A 78 -6.83 25.57 1.73
CA THR A 78 -7.15 24.31 2.41
C THR A 78 -8.58 24.37 2.93
N GLU A 79 -9.39 23.40 2.56
CA GLU A 79 -10.77 23.30 3.01
C GLU A 79 -10.91 22.21 4.07
N LYS A 80 -11.69 22.49 5.12
CA LYS A 80 -11.92 21.56 6.23
C LYS A 80 -13.39 21.17 6.21
N ILE A 81 -13.65 19.89 6.06
CA ILE A 81 -14.98 19.31 6.00
C ILE A 81 -15.09 18.29 7.13
N PRO A 82 -15.99 18.47 8.12
CA PRO A 82 -16.21 17.44 9.12
C PRO A 82 -16.88 16.22 8.47
N LEU A 83 -16.39 15.03 8.82
CA LEU A 83 -16.91 13.76 8.27
C LEU A 83 -18.38 13.52 8.61
N ALA A 84 -18.90 14.16 9.67
CA ALA A 84 -20.31 14.11 10.05
C ALA A 84 -21.24 14.74 9.01
N GLU A 85 -20.74 15.66 8.18
CA GLU A 85 -21.50 16.25 7.07
C GLU A 85 -21.42 15.42 5.78
N LEU A 86 -20.49 14.46 5.73
CA LEU A 86 -20.35 13.52 4.63
C LEU A 86 -21.22 12.29 4.85
N ASP A 87 -21.72 11.76 3.73
CA ASP A 87 -22.31 10.44 3.66
C ASP A 87 -21.22 9.45 3.27
N LEU A 88 -20.59 8.83 4.27
CA LEU A 88 -19.44 7.94 4.08
C LEU A 88 -19.81 6.71 3.24
N ALA A 89 -21.04 6.21 3.37
CA ALA A 89 -21.50 5.04 2.62
C ALA A 89 -21.70 5.38 1.13
N ALA A 90 -22.35 6.51 0.84
CA ALA A 90 -22.52 6.98 -0.54
C ALA A 90 -21.19 7.40 -1.17
N SER A 91 -20.30 8.02 -0.39
CA SER A 91 -18.94 8.36 -0.83
C SER A 91 -18.17 7.08 -1.14
N ALA A 92 -18.11 6.10 -0.22
CA ALA A 92 -17.42 4.83 -0.45
C ALA A 92 -17.94 4.13 -1.71
N LYS A 93 -19.26 4.05 -1.90
CA LYS A 93 -19.86 3.43 -3.09
C LYS A 93 -19.54 4.18 -4.39
N ALA A 94 -19.60 5.51 -4.38
CA ALA A 94 -19.27 6.32 -5.55
C ALA A 94 -17.78 6.24 -5.91
N ASN A 95 -16.92 6.03 -4.92
CA ASN A 95 -15.48 5.83 -5.13
C ASN A 95 -15.15 4.40 -5.59
N GLU A 96 -15.79 3.39 -4.99
CA GLU A 96 -15.64 1.98 -5.36
C GLU A 96 -16.01 1.73 -6.83
N ASP A 97 -17.09 2.36 -7.32
CA ASP A 97 -17.48 2.32 -8.75
C ASP A 97 -16.37 2.82 -9.67
N ARG A 98 -15.50 3.70 -9.17
CA ARG A 98 -14.34 4.26 -9.89
C ARG A 98 -13.03 3.54 -9.56
N GLY A 99 -13.07 2.49 -8.75
CA GLY A 99 -11.89 1.77 -8.27
C GLY A 99 -11.07 2.53 -7.22
N VAL A 100 -11.62 3.60 -6.64
CA VAL A 100 -10.97 4.40 -5.60
C VAL A 100 -11.37 3.86 -4.23
N GLU A 101 -10.39 3.54 -3.40
CA GLU A 101 -10.63 3.06 -2.05
C GLU A 101 -10.72 4.23 -1.05
N PHE A 102 -11.92 4.53 -0.56
CA PHE A 102 -12.14 5.58 0.43
C PHE A 102 -12.19 5.00 1.86
N ARG A 103 -11.04 4.96 2.54
CA ARG A 103 -10.94 4.50 3.94
C ARG A 103 -10.95 5.68 4.92
N VAL A 104 -11.81 5.62 5.92
CA VAL A 104 -11.85 6.57 7.02
C VAL A 104 -11.21 5.95 8.28
N PRO A 105 -10.08 6.48 8.78
CA PRO A 105 -9.46 5.97 10.00
C PRO A 105 -10.34 6.33 11.22
N GLY A 106 -11.13 5.37 11.67
CA GLY A 106 -12.10 5.57 12.75
C GLY A 106 -13.28 4.60 12.71
N THR A 107 -13.53 3.96 11.56
CA THR A 107 -14.32 2.72 11.48
C THR A 107 -13.38 1.52 11.51
N ALA A 108 -12.37 1.54 12.37
CA ALA A 108 -11.97 0.29 13.00
C ALA A 108 -13.10 0.03 13.98
N GLU A 109 -14.03 -0.83 13.58
CA GLU A 109 -14.99 -1.45 14.49
C GLU A 109 -14.18 -1.94 15.70
N GLY A 110 -14.27 -1.16 16.77
CA GLY A 110 -13.82 -1.59 18.07
C GLY A 110 -14.83 -2.59 18.57
N GLN A 111 -14.42 -3.87 18.54
CA GLN A 111 -14.89 -5.00 19.35
C GLN A 111 -16.04 -5.86 18.81
#